data_AF-A0A5C1AVI1-F1
#
_entry.id   AF-A0A5C1AVI1-F1
#
_cell.length_a   1.000
_cell.length_b   1.000
_cell.length_c   1.000
_cell.angle_alpha   90.00
_cell.angle_beta   90.00
_cell.angle_gamma   90.00
#
_symmetry.space_group_name_H-M   'P 1'
#
loop_
_entity.id
_entity.type
_entity.pdbx_description
1 polymer ?
#
loop_
_entity_poly.entity_id
_entity_poly.type
_entity_poly.pdbx_seq_one_letter_code
_entity_poly.pdbx_strand_id
1 'polypeptide(L)'
;MALKLTCPFLADDACSIYAERPFTCRQYLVTSPPKLCEAPLDNAVKPVPMPATFATAMLEAGEALTGRAQYTVPLTLALDYAEASRMDIEKSGSAKLAFEEIVRSALK
;
A
#
# COMPACT_ATOMS: atom_id res chain seq x y z
N MET A 1 5.87 -1.92 -15.28
CA MET A 1 7.29 -1.62 -14.99
C MET A 1 7.53 -1.83 -13.50
N ALA A 2 8.32 -2.83 -13.10
CA ALA A 2 8.75 -2.97 -11.71
C ALA A 2 9.97 -2.05 -11.49
N LEU A 3 9.93 -1.19 -10.46
CA LEU A 3 11.01 -0.23 -10.19
C LEU A 3 12.33 -0.86 -9.73
N LYS A 4 12.37 -2.20 -9.55
CA LYS A 4 13.53 -2.99 -9.08
C LYS A 4 14.23 -2.39 -7.85
N LEU A 5 13.44 -1.79 -6.94
CA LEU A 5 13.97 -1.18 -5.72
C LEU A 5 14.28 -2.28 -4.71
N THR A 6 15.53 -2.30 -4.24
CA THR A 6 15.94 -3.16 -3.12
C THR A 6 15.29 -2.65 -1.83
N CYS A 7 14.77 -3.56 -1.00
CA CYS A 7 14.29 -3.19 0.33
C CYS A 7 15.48 -2.76 1.20
N PRO A 8 15.50 -1.53 1.76
CA PRO A 8 16.62 -1.03 2.57
C PRO A 8 16.75 -1.76 3.91
N PHE A 9 15.74 -2.54 4.28
CA PHE A 9 15.71 -3.36 5.49
C PHE A 9 16.00 -4.83 5.22
N LEU A 10 16.46 -5.18 4.02
CA LEU A 10 16.88 -6.54 3.70
C LEU A 10 18.34 -6.73 4.12
N ALA A 11 18.59 -7.64 5.05
CA ALA A 11 19.92 -8.09 5.45
C ALA A 11 19.93 -9.62 5.35
N ASP A 12 20.86 -10.18 4.57
CA ASP A 12 20.96 -11.63 4.32
C ASP A 12 19.61 -12.27 3.91
N ASP A 13 18.89 -11.60 2.99
CA ASP A 13 17.54 -11.95 2.53
C ASP A 13 16.44 -11.97 3.61
N ALA A 14 16.75 -11.60 4.85
CA ALA A 14 15.82 -11.44 5.96
C ALA A 14 15.47 -9.96 6.22
N CYS A 15 14.30 -9.69 6.81
CA CYS A 15 13.98 -8.32 7.24
C CYS A 15 14.71 -8.03 8.55
N SER A 16 15.45 -6.93 8.61
CA SER A 16 16.18 -6.52 9.82
C SER A 16 15.29 -5.88 10.90
N ILE A 17 14.08 -5.45 10.55
CA ILE A 17 13.15 -4.79 11.49
C ILE A 17 12.34 -5.81 12.29
N TYR A 18 11.87 -6.88 11.64
CA TYR A 18 10.93 -7.82 12.22
C TYR A 18 11.49 -9.25 12.20
N ALA A 19 11.57 -9.89 13.37
CA ALA A 19 11.92 -11.31 13.48
C ALA A 19 10.97 -12.19 12.65
N GLU A 20 9.68 -11.85 12.64
CA GLU A 20 8.68 -12.41 11.74
C GLU A 20 8.07 -11.31 10.88
N ARG A 21 8.24 -11.39 9.55
CA ARG A 21 7.72 -10.35 8.65
C ARG A 21 6.20 -10.22 8.76
N PRO A 22 5.67 -9.06 9.21
CA PRO A 22 4.25 -8.85 9.39
C PRO A 22 3.52 -8.90 8.05
N PHE A 23 2.25 -9.28 8.10
CA PHE A 23 1.41 -9.48 6.93
C PHE A 23 1.31 -8.24 6.02
N THR A 24 1.33 -7.03 6.59
CA THR A 24 1.32 -5.76 5.84
C THR A 24 2.58 -5.60 4.96
N CYS A 25 3.74 -6.08 5.40
CA CYS A 25 4.95 -6.12 4.56
C CYS A 25 4.93 -7.25 3.52
N ARG A 26 3.92 -8.14 3.58
CA ARG A 26 3.69 -9.25 2.65
C ARG A 26 2.49 -8.99 1.72
N GLN A 27 2.10 -7.76 1.42
CA GLN A 27 0.93 -7.52 0.56
C GLN A 27 1.10 -7.96 -0.91
N TYR A 28 2.30 -8.40 -1.32
CA TYR A 28 2.58 -8.99 -2.64
C TYR A 28 2.82 -10.50 -2.57
N LEU A 29 1.90 -11.25 -1.93
CA LEU A 29 1.95 -12.72 -1.96
C LEU A 29 1.50 -13.25 -3.31
N VAL A 30 2.31 -14.13 -3.89
CA VAL A 30 2.00 -14.82 -5.15
C VAL A 30 2.28 -16.31 -5.00
N THR A 31 1.53 -17.13 -5.74
CA THR A 31 1.75 -18.60 -5.83
C THR A 31 2.41 -19.02 -7.14
N SER A 32 2.64 -18.07 -8.05
CA SER A 32 3.38 -18.27 -9.30
C SER A 32 4.90 -18.30 -9.08
N PRO A 33 5.69 -18.90 -9.98
CA PRO A 33 7.15 -18.88 -9.89
C PRO A 33 7.73 -17.45 -9.75
N PRO A 34 8.75 -17.22 -8.89
CA PRO A 34 9.29 -15.88 -8.61
C PRO A 34 9.77 -15.11 -9.85
N LYS A 35 10.28 -15.81 -10.86
CA LYS A 35 10.75 -15.21 -12.12
C LYS A 35 9.66 -14.39 -12.85
N LEU A 36 8.39 -14.73 -12.66
CA LEU A 36 7.29 -13.99 -13.28
C LEU A 36 7.11 -12.59 -12.66
N CYS A 37 7.60 -12.35 -11.44
CA CYS A 37 7.54 -11.04 -10.79
C CYS A 37 8.53 -10.01 -11.36
N GLU A 38 9.38 -10.37 -12.32
CA GLU A 38 10.29 -9.42 -13.00
C GLU A 38 9.52 -8.40 -13.86
N ALA A 39 8.38 -8.82 -14.43
CA ALA A 39 7.49 -7.99 -15.25
C ALA A 39 6.02 -8.35 -14.93
N PRO A 40 5.52 -8.03 -13.73
CA PRO A 40 4.25 -8.56 -13.22
C PRO A 40 3.01 -8.03 -13.96
N LEU A 41 3.16 -6.97 -14.77
CA LEU A 41 2.10 -6.44 -15.65
C LEU A 41 2.04 -7.17 -16.99
N ASP A 42 3.16 -7.78 -17.40
CA ASP A 42 3.32 -8.44 -18.70
C ASP A 42 3.28 -9.97 -18.56
N ASN A 43 3.51 -10.47 -17.34
CA ASN A 43 3.60 -11.89 -17.02
C ASN A 43 2.34 -12.39 -16.26
N ALA A 44 2.05 -13.69 -16.40
CA ALA A 44 0.96 -14.35 -15.69
C ALA A 44 1.27 -14.63 -14.21
N VAL A 45 1.40 -13.56 -13.41
CA VAL A 45 1.56 -13.63 -11.95
C VAL A 45 0.24 -14.06 -11.31
N LYS A 46 0.30 -14.97 -10.33
CA LYS A 46 -0.86 -15.45 -9.58
C LYS A 46 -0.85 -14.89 -8.15
N PRO A 47 -1.49 -13.73 -7.88
CA PRO A 47 -1.58 -13.21 -6.52
C PRO A 47 -2.40 -14.13 -5.64
N VAL A 48 -2.05 -14.21 -4.36
CA VAL A 48 -2.89 -14.87 -3.34
C VAL A 48 -4.15 -14.02 -3.15
N PRO A 49 -5.36 -14.59 -3.28
CA PRO A 49 -6.59 -13.85 -3.06
C PRO A 49 -6.65 -13.30 -1.65
N MET A 50 -6.93 -12.01 -1.54
CA MET A 50 -7.17 -11.33 -0.27
C MET A 50 -8.67 -11.31 -0.01
N PRO A 51 -9.15 -11.86 1.13
CA PRO A 51 -10.58 -11.83 1.46
C PRO A 51 -11.15 -10.40 1.57
N ALA A 52 -10.30 -9.43 1.88
CA ALA A 52 -10.63 -8.01 1.92
C ALA A 52 -9.41 -7.16 1.50
N THR A 53 -9.64 -6.18 0.63
CA THR A 53 -8.63 -5.24 0.11
C THR A 53 -8.65 -3.93 0.90
N PHE A 54 -8.38 -4.01 2.21
CA PHE A 54 -8.48 -2.85 3.11
C PHE A 54 -7.68 -1.62 2.65
N ALA A 55 -6.50 -1.82 2.06
CA ALA A 55 -5.72 -0.71 1.52
C ALA A 55 -6.50 0.06 0.43
N THR A 56 -7.11 -0.65 -0.52
CA THR A 56 -7.95 -0.05 -1.56
C THR A 56 -9.14 0.70 -0.95
N ALA A 57 -9.85 0.07 -0.02
CA ALA A 57 -10.99 0.70 0.66
C ALA A 57 -10.59 1.99 1.39
N MET A 58 -9.41 2.02 2.02
CA MET A 58 -8.88 3.22 2.69
C MET A 58 -8.52 4.34 1.70
N LEU A 59 -7.99 4.01 0.51
CA LEU A 59 -7.68 4.99 -0.53
C LEU A 59 -8.96 5.60 -1.10
N GLU A 60 -9.96 4.78 -1.44
CA GLU A 60 -11.27 5.21 -1.94
C GLU A 60 -11.99 6.10 -0.93
N ALA A 61 -11.98 5.69 0.34
CA ALA A 61 -12.47 6.47 1.46
C ALA A 61 -11.79 7.86 1.55
N GLY A 62 -10.46 7.89 1.49
CA GLY A 62 -9.71 9.14 1.52
C GLY A 62 -10.02 10.03 0.32
N GLU A 63 -10.20 9.46 -0.87
CA GLU A 63 -10.59 10.22 -2.07
C GLU A 63 -11.99 10.80 -1.93
N ALA A 64 -12.96 10.01 -1.46
CA ALA A 64 -14.32 10.48 -1.21
C ALA A 64 -14.37 11.64 -0.21
N LEU A 65 -13.53 11.61 0.83
CA LEU A 65 -13.49 12.65 1.85
C LEU A 65 -12.72 13.90 1.44
N THR A 66 -11.71 13.77 0.58
CA THR A 66 -10.80 14.87 0.24
C THR A 66 -11.03 15.44 -1.16
N GLY A 67 -11.78 14.74 -2.01
CA GLY A 67 -11.95 15.05 -3.43
C GLY A 67 -10.66 14.89 -4.24
N ARG A 68 -9.66 14.17 -3.71
CA ARG A 68 -8.33 14.01 -4.30
C ARG A 68 -7.95 12.54 -4.33
N ALA A 69 -7.46 12.09 -5.48
CA ALA A 69 -6.96 10.73 -5.63
C ALA A 69 -5.89 10.42 -4.57
N GLN A 70 -6.04 9.27 -3.92
CA GLN A 70 -5.12 8.76 -2.92
C GLN A 70 -4.28 7.64 -3.53
N TYR A 71 -3.00 7.56 -3.15
CA TYR A 71 -2.07 6.58 -3.70
C TYR A 71 -1.25 5.91 -2.59
N THR A 72 -0.83 4.66 -2.83
CA THR A 72 0.24 4.05 -2.03
C THR A 72 1.59 4.55 -2.49
N VAL A 73 2.47 4.85 -1.53
CA VAL A 73 3.85 5.23 -1.81
C VAL A 73 4.75 4.06 -1.39
N PRO A 74 5.64 3.57 -2.27
CA PRO A 74 6.64 2.59 -1.88
C PRO A 74 7.45 3.10 -0.69
N LEU A 75 7.67 2.27 0.33
CA LEU A 75 8.36 2.68 1.56
C LEU A 75 9.76 3.27 1.28
N THR A 76 10.44 2.76 0.25
CA THR A 76 11.74 3.26 -0.21
C THR A 76 11.71 4.69 -0.74
N LEU A 77 10.55 5.16 -1.19
CA LEU A 77 10.34 6.52 -1.71
C LEU A 77 9.59 7.41 -0.69
N ALA A 78 9.32 6.90 0.53
CA ALA A 78 8.44 7.59 1.47
C ALA A 78 9.00 8.95 1.91
N LEU A 79 10.31 9.06 2.12
CA LEU A 79 10.95 10.31 2.53
C LEU A 79 10.99 11.32 1.37
N ASP A 80 11.38 10.89 0.17
CA ASP A 80 11.38 11.74 -1.03
C ASP A 80 9.96 12.25 -1.34
N TYR A 81 8.96 11.38 -1.23
CA TYR A 81 7.56 11.76 -1.39
C TYR A 81 7.12 12.76 -0.32
N ALA A 82 7.51 12.55 0.94
CA ALA A 82 7.15 13.43 2.04
C ALA A 82 7.77 14.82 1.88
N GLU A 83 9.01 14.90 1.42
CA GLU A 83 9.67 16.17 1.10
C GLU A 83 8.96 16.89 -0.05
N ALA A 84 8.69 16.17 -1.15
CA ALA A 84 8.03 16.74 -2.34
C ALA A 84 6.56 17.13 -2.11
N SER A 85 5.86 16.44 -1.20
CA SER A 85 4.41 16.58 -0.98
C SER A 85 4.06 17.16 0.40
N ARG A 86 5.01 17.82 1.06
CA ARG A 86 4.94 18.23 2.47
C ARG A 86 3.63 18.93 2.86
N MET A 87 3.18 19.89 2.06
CA MET A 87 1.96 20.65 2.36
C MET A 87 0.68 19.80 2.32
N ASP A 88 0.68 18.69 1.58
CA ASP A 88 -0.47 17.80 1.49
C ASP A 88 -0.48 16.76 2.60
N ILE A 89 0.69 16.24 3.00
CA ILE A 89 0.80 15.26 4.10
C ILE A 89 0.60 15.87 5.50
N GLU A 90 0.79 17.19 5.66
CA GLU A 90 0.53 17.89 6.93
C GLU A 90 -0.98 18.11 7.18
N LYS A 91 -1.83 17.91 6.17
CA LYS A 91 -3.29 18.02 6.33
C LYS A 91 -3.82 16.81 7.10
N SER A 92 -4.65 17.08 8.10
CA SER A 92 -5.29 16.04 8.90
C SER A 92 -6.76 16.39 9.18
N GLY A 93 -7.53 15.37 9.54
CA GLY A 93 -8.94 15.47 9.85
C GLY A 93 -9.35 14.42 10.89
N SER A 94 -10.59 14.52 11.38
CA SER A 94 -11.09 13.56 12.36
C SER A 94 -11.36 12.20 11.72
N ALA A 95 -10.57 11.19 12.09
CA ALA A 95 -10.76 9.81 11.65
C ALA A 95 -12.15 9.26 12.05
N LYS A 96 -12.69 9.71 13.19
CA LYS A 96 -14.03 9.31 13.64
C LYS A 96 -15.12 9.81 12.67
N LEU A 97 -15.09 11.09 12.30
CA LEU A 97 -16.08 11.67 11.40
C LEU A 97 -15.98 11.05 9.99
N ALA A 98 -14.75 10.86 9.52
CA ALA A 98 -14.46 10.13 8.29
C ALA A 98 -15.10 8.74 8.29
N PHE A 99 -14.84 7.95 9.34
CA PHE A 99 -15.37 6.60 9.48
C PHE A 99 -16.90 6.57 9.54
N GLU A 100 -17.52 7.46 10.33
CA GLU A 100 -18.98 7.55 10.45
C GLU A 100 -19.64 7.87 9.10
N GLU A 101 -19.05 8.76 8.29
CA GLU A 101 -19.56 9.12 6.97
C GLU A 101 -19.43 7.96 5.97
N ILE A 102 -18.26 7.32 5.91
CA ILE A 102 -18.00 6.18 5.01
C ILE A 102 -18.91 5.00 5.35
N VAL A 103 -18.99 4.64 6.63
CA VAL A 103 -19.85 3.52 7.09
C VAL A 103 -21.32 3.83 6.82
N ARG A 104 -21.77 5.06 7.04
CA ARG A 104 -23.13 5.48 6.71
C ARG A 104 -23.41 5.37 5.22
N SER A 105 -22.45 5.70 4.36
CA SER A 105 -22.59 5.56 2.90
C SER A 105 -22.62 4.11 2.45
N ALA A 106 -21.85 3.22 3.10
CA ALA A 106 -21.74 1.81 2.72
C ALA A 106 -22.91 0.92 3.18
N LEU A 107 -23.68 1.38 4.17
CA LEU A 107 -24.84 0.66 4.74
C LEU A 107 -26.20 1.08 4.13
N LYS A 108 -26.19 1.97 3.13
CA LYS A 108 -27.36 2.32 2.32
C LYS A 108 -27.41 1.45 1.07
#